data_AF-A0A349XMK4-F1
#
_entry.id   AF-A0A349XMK4-F1
#
_cell.length_a   1.000
_cell.length_b   1.000
_cell.length_c   1.000
_cell.angle_alpha   90.00
_cell.angle_beta   90.00
_cell.angle_gamma   90.00
#
_symmetry.space_group_name_H-M   'P 1'
#
loop_
_entity.id
_entity.type
_entity.pdbx_description
1 polymer ?
#
loop_
_entity_poly.entity_id
_entity_poly.type
_entity_poly.pdbx_seq_one_letter_code
_entity_poly.pdbx_strand_id
1 'polypeptide(L)'
;MHIGWVAFLFLMLVHFWWWEHRLSATGHVLGFGAFLFLILFCSLFYFLCVLLFPTEMKEYRGYEDYFLSRKSWFFAFLAALFVTDVGDTLLKGQDYLASLGPEYLIRTAIYVILFTLAIFIENRRFHRFLVIFALIYQIAWIFRTYDLLA
;
A
#
# COMPACT_ATOMS: atom_id res chain seq x y z
N MET A 1 4.97 16.44 -2.17
CA MET A 1 5.51 15.08 -1.99
C MET A 1 4.75 14.35 -0.87
N HIS A 2 4.84 14.82 0.38
CA HIS A 2 4.10 14.27 1.52
C HIS A 2 2.60 14.08 1.25
N ILE A 3 1.89 15.11 0.81
CA ILE A 3 0.44 15.01 0.50
C ILE A 3 0.11 13.97 -0.58
N GLY A 4 1.03 13.71 -1.50
CA GLY A 4 0.87 12.64 -2.50
C GLY A 4 0.90 11.26 -1.86
N TRP A 5 1.79 11.06 -0.87
CA TRP A 5 1.86 9.81 -0.11
C TRP A 5 0.65 9.63 0.81
N VAL A 6 0.12 10.73 1.36
CA VAL A 6 -1.16 10.73 2.08
C VAL A 6 -2.30 10.29 1.16
N ALA A 7 -2.42 10.90 -0.02
CA ALA A 7 -3.44 10.53 -1.00
C ALA A 7 -3.28 9.08 -1.47
N PHE A 8 -2.05 8.62 -1.68
CA PHE A 8 -1.76 7.25 -2.07
C PHE A 8 -2.15 6.26 -0.98
N LEU A 9 -1.79 6.53 0.28
CA LEU A 9 -2.15 5.66 1.41
C LEU A 9 -3.66 5.61 1.61
N PHE A 10 -4.35 6.75 1.50
CA PHE A 10 -5.81 6.81 1.56
C PHE A 10 -6.44 5.96 0.43
N LEU A 11 -5.97 6.12 -0.80
CA LEU A 11 -6.44 5.33 -1.94
C LEU A 11 -6.20 3.84 -1.74
N MET A 12 -5.05 3.45 -1.17
CA MET A 12 -4.74 2.07 -0.86
C MET A 12 -5.65 1.50 0.22
N LEU A 13 -5.97 2.28 1.25
CA LEU A 13 -6.90 1.86 2.31
C LEU A 13 -8.33 1.67 1.75
N VAL A 14 -8.79 2.58 0.89
CA VAL A 14 -10.09 2.44 0.21
C VAL A 14 -10.09 1.19 -0.68
N HIS A 15 -9.04 0.98 -1.46
CA HIS A 15 -8.89 -0.21 -2.30
C HIS A 15 -8.89 -1.49 -1.48
N PHE A 16 -8.13 -1.53 -0.39
CA PHE A 16 -8.05 -2.66 0.53
C PHE A 16 -9.44 -3.05 1.05
N TRP A 17 -10.22 -2.09 1.57
CA TRP A 17 -11.56 -2.38 2.07
C TRP A 17 -12.57 -2.73 0.98
N TRP A 18 -12.49 -2.07 -0.18
CA TRP A 18 -13.30 -2.44 -1.35
C TRP A 18 -13.10 -3.90 -1.73
N TRP A 19 -11.85 -4.34 -1.69
CA TRP A 19 -11.47 -5.70 -2.01
C TRP A 19 -11.85 -6.72 -0.92
N GLU A 20 -11.66 -6.40 0.36
CA GLU A 20 -12.12 -7.22 1.49
C GLU A 20 -13.64 -7.44 1.46
N HIS A 21 -14.41 -6.38 1.18
CA HIS A 21 -15.87 -6.46 1.08
C HIS A 21 -16.33 -7.40 -0.04
N ARG A 22 -15.65 -7.38 -1.20
CA ARG A 22 -15.95 -8.31 -2.30
C ARG A 22 -15.79 -9.77 -1.90
N LEU A 23 -14.88 -10.07 -0.98
CA LEU A 23 -14.62 -11.44 -0.58
C LEU A 23 -15.51 -11.93 0.55
N SER A 24 -15.91 -11.07 1.48
CA SER A 24 -16.91 -11.46 2.47
C SER A 24 -18.22 -11.92 1.81
N ALA A 25 -18.53 -11.40 0.62
CA ALA A 25 -19.66 -11.84 -0.20
C ALA A 25 -19.51 -13.26 -0.80
N THR A 26 -18.32 -13.85 -0.81
CA THR A 26 -18.06 -15.21 -1.37
C THR A 26 -18.29 -16.35 -0.36
N GLY A 27 -18.65 -16.04 0.89
CA GLY A 27 -18.98 -17.05 1.90
C GLY A 27 -17.78 -17.76 2.51
N HIS A 28 -16.57 -17.21 2.37
CA HIS A 28 -15.36 -17.77 2.99
C HIS A 28 -15.44 -17.69 4.52
N VAL A 29 -15.17 -18.81 5.21
CA VAL A 29 -15.18 -18.85 6.68
C VAL A 29 -13.87 -18.25 7.19
N LEU A 30 -13.97 -17.13 7.92
CA LEU A 30 -12.82 -16.45 8.49
C LEU A 30 -12.30 -17.23 9.71
N GLY A 31 -11.25 -18.03 9.52
CA GLY A 31 -10.55 -18.70 10.60
C GLY A 31 -9.74 -17.72 11.47
N PHE A 32 -9.40 -18.12 12.70
CA PHE A 32 -8.64 -17.29 13.64
C PHE A 32 -7.30 -16.77 13.06
N GLY A 33 -6.57 -17.62 12.32
CA GLY A 33 -5.30 -17.24 11.70
C GLY A 33 -5.45 -16.15 10.64
N ALA A 34 -6.47 -16.25 9.78
CA ALA A 34 -6.77 -15.24 8.78
C ALA A 34 -7.21 -13.92 9.44
N PHE A 35 -7.99 -14.00 10.52
CA PHE A 35 -8.37 -12.84 11.31
C PHE A 35 -7.17 -12.13 11.96
N LEU A 36 -6.23 -12.88 12.56
CA LEU A 36 -5.00 -12.31 13.10
C LEU A 36 -4.14 -11.66 12.01
N PHE A 37 -4.03 -12.31 10.84
CA PHE A 37 -3.34 -11.75 9.68
C PHE A 37 -3.97 -10.43 9.24
N LEU A 38 -5.30 -10.35 9.16
CA LEU A 38 -6.03 -9.13 8.81
C LEU A 38 -5.76 -7.99 9.81
N ILE A 39 -5.69 -8.29 11.11
CA ILE A 39 -5.32 -7.32 12.15
C ILE A 39 -3.89 -6.80 11.93
N LEU A 40 -2.93 -7.69 11.65
CA LEU A 40 -1.54 -7.31 11.37
C LEU A 40 -1.45 -6.45 10.10
N PHE A 41 -2.23 -6.78 9.07
CA PHE A 41 -2.28 -6.00 7.84
C PHE A 41 -2.86 -4.59 8.09
N CYS A 42 -3.97 -4.49 8.81
CA CYS A 42 -4.53 -3.20 9.23
C CYS A 42 -3.54 -2.38 10.08
N SER A 43 -2.74 -3.05 10.92
CA SER A 43 -1.72 -2.39 11.74
C SER A 43 -0.61 -1.76 10.91
N LEU A 44 -0.27 -2.33 9.73
CA LEU A 44 0.67 -1.71 8.80
C LEU A 44 0.14 -0.38 8.25
N PHE A 45 -1.14 -0.31 7.88
CA PHE A 45 -1.78 0.96 7.49
C PHE A 45 -1.71 1.99 8.62
N TYR A 46 -1.97 1.57 9.86
CA TYR A 46 -1.85 2.46 11.02
C TYR A 46 -0.41 3.00 11.18
N PHE A 47 0.61 2.14 11.11
CA PHE A 47 2.00 2.60 11.20
C PHE A 47 2.38 3.56 10.08
N LEU A 48 1.92 3.31 8.86
CA LEU A 48 2.13 4.23 7.74
C LEU A 48 1.47 5.60 7.98
N CYS A 49 0.26 5.63 8.54
CA CYS A 49 -0.39 6.87 8.96
C CYS A 49 0.44 7.60 10.02
N VAL A 50 0.91 6.91 11.06
CA VAL A 50 1.76 7.51 12.12
C VAL A 50 3.06 8.09 11.54
N LEU A 51 3.66 7.43 10.55
CA LEU A 51 4.88 7.91 9.89
C LEU A 51 4.63 9.09 8.94
N LEU A 52 3.40 9.29 8.47
CA LEU A 52 3.00 10.45 7.68
C LEU A 52 2.58 11.62 8.57
N PHE A 53 1.96 11.38 9.72
CA PHE A 53 1.38 12.43 10.55
C PHE A 53 2.19 12.62 11.84
N PRO A 54 3.03 13.68 11.92
CA PRO A 54 3.76 14.00 13.14
C PRO A 54 2.82 14.34 14.29
N THR A 55 3.17 13.89 15.49
CA THR A 55 2.51 14.29 16.74
C THR A 55 2.84 15.73 17.12
N GLU A 56 4.08 16.18 16.86
CA GLU A 56 4.53 17.55 17.08
C GLU A 56 5.36 18.06 15.90
N MET A 57 5.11 19.33 15.51
CA MET A 57 5.78 19.99 14.38
C MET A 57 6.91 20.95 14.81
N LYS A 58 7.11 21.16 16.12
CA LYS A 58 8.00 22.21 16.65
C LYS A 58 9.46 22.08 16.20
N GLU A 59 9.92 20.86 15.90
CA GLU A 59 11.29 20.56 15.49
C GLU A 59 11.50 20.58 13.97
N TYR A 60 10.45 20.71 13.16
CA TYR A 60 10.52 20.55 11.70
C TYR A 60 10.12 21.83 10.96
N ARG A 61 10.81 22.14 9.84
CA ARG A 61 10.49 23.31 9.02
C ARG A 61 9.19 23.17 8.21
N GLY A 62 8.65 21.95 8.13
CA GLY A 62 7.39 21.61 7.46
C GLY A 62 7.24 20.11 7.22
N TYR A 63 6.12 19.70 6.62
CA TYR A 63 5.78 18.28 6.40
C TYR A 63 6.77 17.54 5.48
N GLU A 64 7.38 18.23 4.51
CA GLU A 64 8.39 17.61 3.63
C GLU A 64 9.66 17.22 4.40
N ASP A 65 10.12 18.11 5.28
CA ASP A 65 11.31 17.91 6.10
C ASP A 65 11.09 16.77 7.11
N TYR A 66 9.92 16.77 7.76
CA TYR A 66 9.48 15.66 8.61
C TYR A 66 9.47 14.32 7.86
N PHE A 67 8.81 14.27 6.70
CA PHE A 67 8.72 13.04 5.92
C PHE A 67 10.10 12.50 5.53
N LEU A 68 11.01 13.38 5.10
CA LEU A 68 12.36 12.97 4.72
C LEU A 68 13.14 12.38 5.90
N SER A 69 12.92 12.87 7.13
CA SER A 69 13.53 12.32 8.35
C SER A 69 13.05 10.90 8.71
N ARG A 70 11.85 10.51 8.25
CA ARG A 70 11.23 9.20 8.49
C ARG A 70 11.12 8.32 7.25
N LYS A 71 11.62 8.78 6.09
CA LYS A 71 11.42 8.14 4.78
C LYS A 71 11.78 6.67 4.78
N SER A 72 12.89 6.31 5.43
CA SER A 72 13.40 4.93 5.43
C SER A 72 12.41 3.98 6.08
N TRP A 73 11.83 4.37 7.22
CA TRP A 73 10.78 3.60 7.87
C TRP A 73 9.50 3.59 7.03
N PHE A 74 9.08 4.75 6.52
CA PHE A 74 7.89 4.84 5.68
C PHE A 74 7.96 3.87 4.49
N PHE A 75 9.06 3.89 3.73
CA PHE A 75 9.23 3.01 2.58
C PHE A 75 9.44 1.55 2.95
N ALA A 76 10.06 1.24 4.10
CA ALA A 76 10.14 -0.13 4.60
C ALA A 76 8.76 -0.71 4.93
N PHE A 77 7.93 0.04 5.67
CA PHE A 77 6.55 -0.36 5.95
C PHE A 77 5.69 -0.41 4.68
N LEU A 78 5.93 0.47 3.71
CA LEU A 78 5.20 0.48 2.45
C LEU A 78 5.56 -0.75 1.59
N ALA A 79 6.83 -1.14 1.55
CA ALA A 79 7.23 -2.39 0.90
C ALA A 79 6.62 -3.62 1.61
N ALA A 80 6.63 -3.63 2.95
CA ALA A 80 6.00 -4.69 3.74
C ALA A 80 4.49 -4.78 3.49
N LEU A 81 3.80 -3.64 3.29
CA LEU A 81 2.38 -3.58 2.94
C LEU A 81 2.10 -4.34 1.64
N PHE A 82 2.92 -4.12 0.60
CA PHE A 82 2.79 -4.80 -0.69
C PHE A 82 3.14 -6.29 -0.62
N VAL A 83 4.10 -6.70 0.22
CA VAL A 83 4.37 -8.13 0.46
C VAL A 83 3.20 -8.78 1.19
N THR A 84 2.61 -8.07 2.16
CA THR A 84 1.45 -8.55 2.92
C THR A 84 0.22 -8.68 2.01
N ASP A 85 0.02 -7.75 1.08
CA ASP A 85 -1.05 -7.83 0.05
C ASP A 85 -1.00 -9.12 -0.78
N VAL A 86 0.21 -9.61 -1.12
CA VAL A 86 0.37 -10.92 -1.78
C VAL A 86 -0.02 -12.06 -0.86
N GLY A 87 0.37 -11.99 0.41
CA GLY A 87 -0.05 -12.96 1.42
C GLY A 87 -1.57 -13.03 1.55
N ASP A 88 -2.23 -11.87 1.59
CA ASP A 88 -3.68 -11.77 1.65
C ASP A 88 -4.33 -12.36 0.38
N THR A 89 -3.78 -12.02 -0.79
CA THR A 89 -4.26 -12.55 -2.07
C THR A 89 -4.11 -14.08 -2.14
N LEU A 90 -3.04 -14.64 -1.57
CA LEU A 90 -2.82 -16.08 -1.49
C LEU A 90 -3.76 -16.78 -0.50
N LEU A 91 -4.10 -16.14 0.62
CA LEU A 91 -5.09 -16.65 1.58
C LEU A 91 -6.47 -16.84 0.93
N LYS A 92 -6.73 -16.07 -0.13
CA LYS A 92 -7.98 -16.10 -0.92
C LYS A 92 -8.01 -17.22 -1.96
N GLY A 93 -6.90 -17.91 -2.15
CA GLY A 93 -6.78 -19.09 -2.99
C GLY A 93 -6.02 -18.85 -4.30
N GLN A 94 -5.49 -19.93 -4.87
CA GLN A 94 -4.68 -19.89 -6.09
C GLN A 94 -5.51 -19.47 -7.32
N ASP A 95 -6.77 -19.89 -7.39
CA ASP A 95 -7.67 -19.50 -8.48
C ASP A 95 -7.92 -17.99 -8.49
N TYR A 96 -8.01 -17.40 -7.29
CA TYR A 96 -8.15 -15.96 -7.15
C TYR A 96 -6.89 -15.23 -7.63
N LEU A 97 -5.71 -15.66 -7.19
CA LEU A 97 -4.44 -15.11 -7.67
C LEU A 97 -4.32 -15.22 -9.20
N ALA A 98 -4.69 -16.37 -9.77
CA ALA A 98 -4.66 -16.58 -11.22
C ALA A 98 -5.62 -15.64 -11.96
N SER A 99 -6.80 -15.35 -11.39
CA SER A 99 -7.79 -14.43 -11.97
C SER A 99 -7.29 -12.99 -12.09
N LEU A 100 -6.35 -12.57 -11.23
CA LEU A 100 -5.72 -11.25 -11.30
C LEU A 100 -4.67 -11.12 -12.40
N GLY A 101 -4.24 -12.24 -12.98
CA GLY A 101 -3.24 -12.29 -14.04
C GLY A 101 -1.81 -11.94 -13.60
N PRO A 102 -0.83 -12.12 -14.51
CA PRO A 102 0.59 -11.92 -14.20
C PRO A 102 0.93 -10.45 -13.92
N GLU A 103 0.12 -9.50 -14.42
CA GLU A 103 0.30 -8.06 -14.15
C GLU A 103 0.31 -7.77 -12.65
N TYR A 104 -0.51 -8.47 -11.86
CA TYR A 104 -0.56 -8.29 -10.40
C TYR A 104 0.81 -8.55 -9.75
N LEU A 105 1.42 -9.71 -10.00
CA LEU A 105 2.70 -10.09 -9.40
C LEU A 105 3.85 -9.20 -9.91
N ILE A 106 3.86 -8.88 -11.21
CA ILE A 106 4.88 -8.01 -11.80
C ILE A 106 4.80 -6.61 -11.19
N ARG A 107 3.60 -6.03 -11.12
CA ARG A 107 3.37 -4.73 -10.48
C ARG A 107 3.83 -4.73 -9.03
N THR A 108 3.43 -5.74 -8.26
CA THR A 108 3.78 -5.82 -6.84
C THR A 108 5.29 -5.95 -6.66
N ALA A 109 5.97 -6.78 -7.46
CA ALA A 109 7.43 -6.88 -7.44
C ALA A 109 8.11 -5.53 -7.77
N ILE A 110 7.61 -4.81 -8.78
CA ILE A 110 8.11 -3.47 -9.14
C ILE A 110 7.96 -2.50 -7.97
N TYR A 111 6.79 -2.46 -7.31
CA TYR A 111 6.57 -1.60 -6.16
C TYR A 111 7.49 -1.92 -4.99
N VAL A 112 7.63 -3.21 -4.63
CA VAL A 112 8.53 -3.64 -3.57
C VAL A 112 9.96 -3.18 -3.86
N ILE A 113 10.45 -3.41 -5.08
CA ILE A 113 11.80 -2.97 -5.49
C ILE A 113 11.92 -1.44 -5.40
N LEU A 114 10.98 -0.69 -5.97
CA LEU A 114 11.03 0.77 -5.98
C LEU A 114 10.99 1.37 -4.57
N PHE A 115 10.15 0.82 -3.67
CA PHE A 115 10.08 1.29 -2.29
C PHE A 115 11.34 0.92 -1.50
N THR A 116 11.88 -0.29 -1.69
CA THR A 116 13.18 -0.64 -1.09
C THR A 116 14.30 0.27 -1.57
N LEU A 117 14.35 0.62 -2.87
CA LEU A 117 15.33 1.58 -3.40
C LEU A 117 15.12 2.99 -2.84
N ALA A 118 13.87 3.41 -2.63
CA ALA A 118 13.54 4.72 -2.08
C ALA A 118 14.07 4.95 -0.64
N ILE A 119 14.32 3.87 0.10
CA ILE A 119 14.99 3.93 1.42
C ILE A 119 16.38 4.57 1.29
N PHE A 120 17.14 4.22 0.25
CA PHE A 120 18.52 4.66 0.07
C PHE A 120 18.65 5.93 -0.77
N ILE A 121 17.65 6.24 -1.61
CA ILE A 121 17.70 7.42 -2.48
C ILE A 121 17.31 8.68 -1.71
N GLU A 122 18.14 9.73 -1.81
CA GLU A 122 17.89 11.05 -1.19
C GLU A 122 17.33 12.09 -2.18
N ASN A 123 17.30 11.75 -3.47
CA ASN A 123 16.88 12.68 -4.51
C ASN A 123 15.38 13.02 -4.43
N ARG A 124 15.05 14.27 -4.11
CA ARG A 124 13.66 14.76 -4.02
C ARG A 124 12.88 14.63 -5.33
N ARG A 125 13.55 14.75 -6.48
CA ARG A 125 12.90 14.57 -7.80
C ARG A 125 12.46 13.12 -8.00
N PHE A 126 13.28 12.16 -7.59
CA PHE A 126 12.95 10.74 -7.63
C PHE A 126 11.69 10.46 -6.80
N HIS A 127 11.64 10.94 -5.55
CA HIS A 127 10.49 10.70 -4.68
C HIS A 127 9.20 11.35 -5.19
N ARG A 128 9.30 12.55 -5.79
CA ARG A 128 8.14 13.19 -6.45
C ARG A 128 7.64 12.40 -7.66
N PHE A 129 8.55 11.90 -8.50
CA PHE A 129 8.19 11.06 -9.63
C PHE A 129 7.55 9.76 -9.16
N LEU A 130 8.15 9.12 -8.15
CA LEU A 130 7.69 7.85 -7.60
C LEU A 130 6.25 7.94 -7.09
N VAL A 131 5.91 8.99 -6.32
CA VAL A 131 4.54 9.13 -5.79
C VAL A 131 3.50 9.42 -6.90
N ILE A 132 3.88 10.20 -7.92
CA ILE A 132 3.00 10.47 -9.08
C ILE A 132 2.76 9.18 -9.87
N PHE A 133 3.83 8.45 -10.16
CA PHE A 133 3.77 7.14 -10.82
C PHE A 133 2.88 6.17 -10.03
N ALA A 134 3.10 6.05 -8.71
CA ALA A 134 2.35 5.16 -7.85
C ALA A 134 0.85 5.51 -7.82
N LEU A 135 0.51 6.80 -7.72
CA LEU A 135 -0.89 7.25 -7.77
C LEU A 135 -1.56 6.94 -9.11
N ILE A 136 -0.94 7.32 -10.22
CA ILE A 136 -1.50 7.11 -11.56
C ILE A 136 -1.72 5.63 -11.82
N TYR A 137 -0.70 4.81 -11.53
CA TYR A 137 -0.81 3.37 -11.73
C TYR A 137 -1.88 2.77 -10.81
N GLN A 138 -1.92 3.14 -9.53
CA GLN A 138 -2.91 2.59 -8.60
C GLN A 138 -4.34 2.91 -9.01
N ILE A 139 -4.59 4.15 -9.46
CA ILE A 139 -5.88 4.56 -10.03
C ILE A 139 -6.21 3.72 -11.26
N ALA A 140 -5.28 3.63 -12.22
CA ALA A 140 -5.49 2.84 -13.45
C ALA A 140 -5.78 1.36 -13.15
N TRP A 141 -5.10 0.78 -12.16
CA TRP A 141 -5.32 -0.60 -11.71
C TRP A 141 -6.71 -0.79 -11.08
N ILE A 142 -7.13 0.13 -10.19
CA ILE A 142 -8.47 0.11 -9.60
C ILE A 142 -9.54 0.09 -10.69
N PHE A 143 -9.47 1.03 -11.63
CA PHE A 143 -10.48 1.16 -12.67
C PHE A 143 -10.43 0.06 -13.74
N ARG A 144 -9.30 -0.60 -13.96
CA ARG A 144 -9.21 -1.71 -14.91
C ARG A 144 -9.70 -3.04 -14.33
N THR A 145 -9.41 -3.28 -13.05
CA THR A 145 -9.57 -4.60 -12.44
C THR A 145 -10.79 -4.65 -11.50
N TYR A 146 -11.26 -3.51 -11.00
CA TYR A 146 -12.25 -3.45 -9.91
C TYR A 146 -13.42 -2.47 -10.14
N ASP A 147 -13.54 -1.84 -11.31
CA ASP A 147 -14.54 -0.79 -11.59
C ASP A 147 -15.98 -1.31 -11.71
N LEU A 148 -16.16 -2.49 -12.29
CA LEU A 148 -17.48 -3.08 -12.49
C LEU A 148 -17.68 -4.29 -11.58
N LEU A 149 -18.64 -4.16 -10.66
CA LEU A 149 -19.32 -5.28 -10.00
C LEU A 149 -20.20 -5.96 -11.05
N ALA A 150 -19.62 -6.84 -11.87
CA ALA A 150 -20.36 -7.79 -12.69
C ALA A 150 -20.37 -9.16 -12.03
#